data_AF-A0A2E5UFZ9-F1
#
_entry.id   AF-A0A2E5UFZ9-F1
#
_cell.length_a   1.000
_cell.length_b   1.000
_cell.length_c   1.000
_cell.angle_alpha   90.00
_cell.angle_beta   90.00
_cell.angle_gamma   90.00
#
_symmetry.space_group_name_H-M   'P 1'
#
loop_
_entity.id
_entity.type
_entity.pdbx_description
1 polymer ?
#
loop_
_entity_poly.entity_id
_entity_poly.type
_entity_poly.pdbx_seq_one_letter_code
_entity_poly.pdbx_strand_id
1 'polypeptide(L)'
;MQAEQNQDQSPPILEDLNQLRIAIPFNCVRCSYDLLGLSGDTDCPECGQPVRVSIYETIDPATKRLAQLPKPKVIGNMLPLIVISFFISALWASVGAAVVSSHFASFGTLHLRLRDTECFTLALAFAFLTVCFSIPILKVNRNEHFEGCNRGLLLIGVGSICWTVSMLLAMLFVRKEIHSQDLEIVLYDTIFPAVSGVILFIGFKLFIPRIGIRSRAFRQAQVSRQRMNDLLIAVVVICFGRILMAMNQVDSNTYTFGSIIMIMGMSLILVGLGYTVWNTLWIRKSLISPPPSIQELVRPID
;
A
#
# COMPACT_ATOMS: atom_id res chain seq x y z
N MET A 1 -22.98 -11.94 -19.44
CA MET A 1 -23.15 -12.25 -20.88
C MET A 1 -23.73 -11.02 -21.54
N GLN A 2 -22.86 -10.16 -22.05
CA GLN A 2 -23.06 -9.16 -23.09
C GLN A 2 -21.63 -8.81 -23.49
N ALA A 3 -21.08 -9.62 -24.39
CA ALA A 3 -19.79 -9.38 -25.02
C ALA A 3 -20.06 -8.41 -26.16
N GLU A 4 -20.09 -7.11 -25.83
CA GLU A 4 -20.17 -6.06 -26.83
C GLU A 4 -18.94 -6.12 -27.74
N GLN A 5 -19.23 -6.09 -29.04
CA GLN A 5 -18.29 -5.95 -30.14
C GLN A 5 -17.45 -4.69 -29.93
N ASN A 6 -16.26 -4.84 -29.35
CA ASN A 6 -15.24 -3.80 -29.39
C ASN A 6 -14.63 -3.83 -30.79
N GLN A 7 -15.30 -3.13 -31.72
CA GLN A 7 -14.74 -2.77 -33.00
C GLN A 7 -13.35 -2.16 -32.77
N ASP A 8 -12.42 -2.62 -33.60
CA ASP A 8 -11.02 -2.26 -33.68
C ASP A 8 -10.87 -0.79 -34.11
N GLN A 9 -11.35 0.14 -33.29
CA GLN A 9 -11.01 1.55 -33.37
C GLN A 9 -9.57 1.67 -32.90
N SER A 10 -8.64 1.36 -33.81
CA SER A 10 -7.29 1.89 -33.71
C SER A 10 -7.43 3.39 -33.46
N PRO A 11 -6.93 3.91 -32.31
CA PRO A 11 -7.19 5.28 -31.94
C PRO A 11 -6.67 6.18 -33.07
N PRO A 12 -7.45 7.19 -33.51
CA PRO A 12 -7.17 8.01 -34.71
C PRO A 12 -5.82 8.74 -34.69
N ILE A 13 -5.12 8.69 -33.56
CA ILE A 13 -3.79 9.26 -33.35
C ILE A 13 -2.68 8.44 -34.03
N LEU A 14 -2.93 7.17 -34.38
CA LEU A 14 -1.90 6.29 -34.96
C LEU A 14 -1.65 6.46 -36.44
N GLU A 15 -2.66 6.85 -37.21
CA GLU A 15 -2.55 6.99 -38.66
C GLU A 15 -1.78 8.27 -39.05
N ASP A 16 -1.60 9.20 -38.12
CA ASP A 16 -0.92 10.49 -38.34
C ASP A 16 0.53 10.56 -37.81
N LEU A 17 1.10 9.43 -37.35
CA LEU A 17 2.50 9.40 -36.85
C LEU A 17 3.53 9.74 -37.93
N ASN A 18 3.17 9.58 -39.21
CA ASN A 18 4.07 9.79 -40.35
C ASN A 18 4.46 11.27 -40.52
N GLN A 19 3.60 12.18 -40.06
CA GLN A 19 3.82 13.63 -40.12
C GLN A 19 4.44 14.19 -38.83
N LEU A 20 4.76 13.33 -37.86
CA LEU A 20 5.24 13.73 -36.55
C LEU A 20 6.71 13.30 -36.37
N ARG A 21 7.54 14.24 -35.92
CA ARG A 21 8.95 14.04 -35.53
C ARG A 21 9.11 14.05 -34.02
N ILE A 22 9.94 13.15 -33.50
CA ILE A 22 10.26 13.06 -32.08
C ILE A 22 10.98 14.33 -31.63
N ALA A 23 10.41 15.01 -30.63
CA ALA A 23 10.87 16.31 -30.14
C ALA A 23 11.57 16.26 -28.77
N ILE A 24 11.38 15.16 -28.02
CA ILE A 24 12.03 14.94 -26.72
C ILE A 24 12.94 13.72 -26.85
N PRO A 25 14.17 13.77 -26.32
CA PRO A 25 15.08 12.63 -26.36
C PRO A 25 14.47 11.44 -25.62
N PHE A 26 14.35 10.31 -26.31
CA PHE A 26 13.99 9.05 -25.70
C PHE A 26 14.67 7.90 -26.43
N ASN A 27 14.97 6.84 -25.68
CA ASN A 27 15.81 5.76 -26.15
C ASN A 27 14.98 4.62 -26.77
N CYS A 28 15.51 3.98 -27.80
CA CYS A 28 14.96 2.75 -28.34
C CYS A 28 14.92 1.67 -27.25
N VAL A 29 13.78 0.98 -27.11
CA VAL A 29 13.59 -0.04 -26.06
C VAL A 29 14.50 -1.27 -26.22
N ARG A 30 15.03 -1.50 -27.43
CA ARG A 30 15.89 -2.64 -27.75
C ARG A 30 17.38 -2.34 -27.61
N CYS A 31 17.86 -1.27 -28.25
CA CYS A 31 19.30 -0.96 -28.33
C CYS A 31 19.71 0.31 -27.55
N SER A 32 18.77 1.00 -26.92
CA SER A 32 19.00 2.28 -26.22
C SER A 32 19.46 3.46 -27.09
N TYR A 33 19.41 3.36 -28.43
CA TYR A 33 19.72 4.47 -29.34
C TYR A 33 18.77 5.66 -29.15
N ASP A 34 19.28 6.89 -29.17
CA ASP A 34 18.46 8.11 -29.03
C ASP A 34 17.65 8.36 -30.31
N LEU A 35 16.32 8.39 -30.17
CA LEU A 35 15.39 8.53 -31.29
C LEU A 35 15.00 10.00 -31.57
N LEU A 36 15.67 10.96 -30.93
CA LEU A 36 15.44 12.39 -31.14
C LEU A 36 15.53 12.77 -32.64
N GLY A 37 14.52 13.47 -33.15
CA GLY A 37 14.50 13.97 -34.52
C GLY A 37 14.10 12.95 -35.59
N LEU A 38 13.90 11.67 -35.25
CA LEU A 38 13.35 10.68 -36.18
C LEU A 38 11.84 10.85 -36.36
N SER A 39 11.32 10.39 -37.50
CA SER A 39 9.87 10.33 -37.74
C SER A 39 9.26 9.17 -36.95
N GLY A 40 8.05 9.36 -36.43
CA GLY A 40 7.35 8.38 -35.59
C GLY A 40 7.13 7.00 -36.23
N ASP A 41 7.11 6.94 -37.58
CA ASP A 41 6.86 5.72 -38.36
C ASP A 41 8.13 5.06 -38.92
N THR A 42 9.31 5.62 -38.67
CA THR A 42 10.58 5.02 -39.11
C THR A 42 11.01 3.85 -38.23
N ASP A 43 11.91 3.02 -38.74
CA ASP A 43 12.62 2.01 -37.95
C ASP A 43 13.88 2.61 -37.32
N CYS A 44 14.26 2.09 -36.16
CA CYS A 44 15.50 2.47 -35.49
C CYS A 44 16.71 2.13 -36.39
N PRO A 45 17.62 3.09 -36.67
CA PRO A 45 18.73 2.87 -37.60
C PRO A 45 19.75 1.83 -37.10
N GLU A 46 19.83 1.61 -35.79
CA GLU A 46 20.78 0.66 -35.20
C GLU A 46 20.28 -0.78 -35.18
N CYS A 47 19.00 -1.00 -34.87
CA CYS A 47 18.49 -2.35 -34.60
C CYS A 47 17.26 -2.75 -35.44
N GLY A 48 16.77 -1.86 -36.30
CA GLY A 48 15.58 -2.07 -37.12
C GLY A 48 14.27 -2.19 -36.33
N GLN A 49 14.27 -1.89 -35.02
CA GLN A 49 13.05 -1.91 -34.22
C GLN A 49 12.15 -0.73 -34.61
N PRO A 50 10.86 -0.95 -34.93
CA PRO A 50 9.96 0.16 -35.26
C PRO A 50 9.85 1.17 -34.12
N VAL A 51 10.06 2.45 -34.44
CA VAL A 51 10.03 3.56 -33.46
C VAL A 51 8.69 3.61 -32.72
N ARG A 52 7.58 3.35 -33.41
CA ARG A 52 6.24 3.24 -32.82
C ARG A 52 6.18 2.32 -31.60
N VAL A 53 6.90 1.19 -31.60
CA VAL A 53 6.92 0.26 -30.45
C VAL A 53 7.58 0.92 -29.24
N SER A 54 8.68 1.64 -29.46
CA SER A 54 9.37 2.38 -28.40
C SER A 54 8.51 3.53 -27.86
N ILE A 55 7.78 4.23 -28.74
CA ILE A 55 6.79 5.26 -28.36
C ILE A 55 5.69 4.65 -27.50
N TYR A 56 5.10 3.53 -27.93
CA TYR A 56 4.02 2.85 -27.22
C TYR A 56 4.40 2.44 -25.80
N GLU A 57 5.60 1.87 -25.65
CA GLU A 57 6.11 1.50 -24.34
C GLU A 57 6.35 2.73 -23.45
N THR A 58 6.83 3.83 -24.02
CA THR A 58 7.16 5.04 -23.25
C THR A 58 5.92 5.78 -22.77
N ILE A 59 4.89 5.89 -23.59
CA ILE A 59 3.74 6.78 -23.37
C ILE A 59 2.65 6.18 -22.47
N ASP A 60 2.59 4.85 -22.39
CA ASP A 60 1.56 4.12 -21.63
C ASP A 60 0.11 4.60 -21.94
N PRO A 61 -0.46 4.18 -23.10
CA PRO A 61 -1.76 4.65 -23.55
C PRO A 61 -2.91 4.33 -22.57
N ALA A 62 -2.74 3.28 -21.74
CA ALA A 62 -3.74 2.90 -20.75
C ALA A 62 -3.92 3.98 -19.67
N THR A 63 -2.84 4.68 -19.28
CA THR A 63 -2.89 5.72 -18.25
C THR A 63 -3.60 6.98 -18.78
N LYS A 64 -3.46 7.29 -20.07
CA LYS A 64 -4.14 8.44 -20.71
C LYS A 64 -5.66 8.30 -20.79
N ARG A 65 -6.17 7.07 -20.86
CA ARG A 65 -7.63 6.81 -20.89
C ARG A 65 -8.29 7.02 -19.52
N LEU A 66 -7.50 7.14 -18.45
CA LEU A 66 -8.02 7.31 -17.09
C LEU A 66 -8.26 8.79 -16.80
N ALA A 67 -9.33 9.09 -16.08
CA ALA A 67 -9.59 10.43 -15.58
C ALA A 67 -8.38 10.97 -14.78
N GLN A 68 -8.04 12.24 -15.03
CA GLN A 68 -6.94 12.93 -14.36
C GLN A 68 -7.20 12.97 -12.84
N LEU A 69 -6.16 12.71 -12.05
CA LEU A 69 -6.25 12.79 -10.60
C LEU A 69 -6.10 14.26 -10.18
N PRO A 70 -6.97 14.81 -9.32
CA PRO A 70 -6.72 16.11 -8.74
C PRO A 70 -5.52 16.02 -7.79
N LYS A 71 -4.55 16.91 -7.99
CA LYS A 71 -3.33 17.03 -7.19
C LYS A 71 -2.57 15.69 -7.03
N PRO A 72 -2.08 15.07 -8.12
CA PRO A 72 -1.45 13.73 -8.09
C PRO A 72 -0.22 13.68 -7.18
N LYS A 73 0.54 14.78 -7.07
CA LYS A 73 1.69 14.90 -6.17
C LYS A 73 1.32 14.76 -4.70
N VAL A 74 0.17 15.29 -4.27
CA VAL A 74 -0.30 15.20 -2.88
C VAL A 74 -0.65 13.75 -2.57
N ILE A 75 -1.44 13.10 -3.43
CA ILE A 75 -1.85 11.71 -3.25
C ILE A 75 -0.63 10.78 -3.28
N GLY A 76 0.27 10.98 -4.25
CA GLY A 76 1.49 10.19 -4.41
C GLY A 76 2.45 10.30 -3.24
N ASN A 77 2.56 11.46 -2.59
CA ASN A 77 3.40 11.60 -1.39
C ASN A 77 2.71 11.08 -0.13
N MET A 78 1.43 11.37 0.06
CA MET A 78 0.73 11.04 1.32
C MET A 78 0.40 9.56 1.44
N LEU A 79 0.08 8.87 0.34
CA LEU A 79 -0.26 7.45 0.36
C LEU A 79 0.85 6.57 0.97
N PRO A 80 2.11 6.60 0.51
CA PRO A 80 3.17 5.82 1.13
C PRO A 80 3.47 6.28 2.57
N LEU A 81 3.34 7.57 2.89
CA LEU A 81 3.53 8.04 4.27
C LEU A 81 2.51 7.43 5.23
N ILE A 82 1.23 7.33 4.84
CA ILE A 82 0.17 6.64 5.59
C ILE A 82 0.55 5.16 5.79
N VAL A 83 0.92 4.45 4.71
CA VAL A 83 1.21 3.01 4.80
C VAL A 83 2.49 2.73 5.61
N ILE A 84 3.54 3.55 5.46
CA ILE A 84 4.79 3.42 6.22
C ILE A 84 4.56 3.71 7.70
N SER A 85 3.86 4.79 8.03
CA SER A 85 3.55 5.11 9.44
C SER A 85 2.68 4.03 10.09
N PHE A 86 1.67 3.52 9.38
CA PHE A 86 0.88 2.39 9.87
C PHE A 86 1.71 1.12 10.04
N PHE A 87 2.60 0.80 9.09
CA PHE A 87 3.50 -0.35 9.20
C PHE A 87 4.41 -0.25 10.42
N ILE A 88 5.04 0.91 10.65
CA ILE A 88 5.89 1.13 11.82
C ILE A 88 5.06 1.04 13.12
N SER A 89 3.85 1.60 13.12
CA SER A 89 2.93 1.47 14.26
C SER A 89 2.57 0.00 14.56
N ALA A 90 2.21 -0.77 13.54
CA ALA A 90 1.89 -2.19 13.67
C ALA A 90 3.10 -3.03 14.10
N LEU A 91 4.30 -2.71 13.61
CA LEU A 91 5.55 -3.34 14.03
C LEU A 91 5.79 -3.13 15.53
N TRP A 92 5.74 -1.89 16.02
CA TRP A 92 5.94 -1.59 17.43
C TRP A 92 4.82 -2.14 18.33
N ALA A 93 3.58 -2.16 17.85
CA ALA A 93 2.48 -2.82 18.56
C ALA A 93 2.70 -4.33 18.67
N SER A 94 3.17 -4.97 17.60
CA SER A 94 3.49 -6.41 17.58
C SER A 94 4.66 -6.73 18.52
N VAL A 95 5.70 -5.90 18.52
CA VAL A 95 6.82 -6.02 19.48
C VAL A 95 6.31 -5.85 20.91
N GLY A 96 5.51 -4.81 21.19
CA GLY A 96 4.93 -4.59 22.52
C GLY A 96 4.08 -5.77 22.99
N ALA A 97 3.20 -6.29 22.13
CA ALA A 97 2.40 -7.48 22.41
C ALA A 97 3.26 -8.73 22.66
N ALA A 98 4.33 -8.91 21.87
CA ALA A 98 5.27 -10.00 22.06
C ALA A 98 6.04 -9.87 23.38
N VAL A 99 6.50 -8.67 23.75
CA VAL A 99 7.23 -8.45 25.01
C VAL A 99 6.32 -8.69 26.22
N VAL A 100 5.09 -8.16 26.21
CA VAL A 100 4.09 -8.44 27.27
C VAL A 100 3.79 -9.94 27.38
N SER A 101 3.81 -10.66 26.26
CA SER A 101 3.63 -12.12 26.23
C SER A 101 4.91 -12.90 26.58
N SER A 102 6.08 -12.24 26.57
CA SER A 102 7.40 -12.88 26.66
C SER A 102 7.87 -13.19 28.08
N HIS A 103 7.02 -13.00 29.09
CA HIS A 103 7.19 -13.65 30.40
C HIS A 103 7.44 -15.18 30.30
N PHE A 104 7.26 -15.79 29.12
CA PHE A 104 7.33 -17.23 28.89
C PHE A 104 8.53 -17.78 28.13
N ALA A 105 9.45 -16.95 27.63
CA ALA A 105 10.64 -17.50 27.01
C ALA A 105 11.89 -17.11 27.81
N SER A 106 12.58 -18.11 28.36
CA SER A 106 14.00 -18.01 28.77
C SER A 106 14.91 -17.74 27.56
N PHE A 107 14.53 -16.85 26.63
CA PHE A 107 15.44 -16.27 25.67
C PHE A 107 16.43 -15.42 26.47
N GLY A 108 17.55 -16.05 26.82
CA GLY A 108 18.61 -15.48 27.61
C GLY A 108 19.08 -14.13 27.05
N THR A 109 19.29 -13.20 27.98
CA THR A 109 20.18 -12.02 27.91
C THR A 109 19.97 -10.97 26.82
N LEU A 110 19.17 -11.20 25.79
CA LEU A 110 18.72 -10.17 24.84
C LEU A 110 17.37 -9.58 25.29
N HIS A 111 17.22 -9.35 26.59
CA HIS A 111 16.29 -8.34 27.08
C HIS A 111 16.81 -7.00 26.56
N LEU A 112 16.36 -6.62 25.35
CA LEU A 112 16.30 -5.21 25.03
C LEU A 112 15.59 -4.58 26.23
N ARG A 113 16.29 -3.68 26.90
CA ARG A 113 15.80 -2.88 28.03
C ARG A 113 14.73 -1.88 27.58
N LEU A 114 13.95 -2.26 26.57
CA LEU A 114 12.77 -1.55 26.12
C LEU A 114 11.70 -1.82 27.16
N ARG A 115 11.25 -0.75 27.80
CA ARG A 115 10.12 -0.83 28.71
C ARG A 115 8.87 -1.04 27.87
N ASP A 116 7.94 -1.93 28.26
CA ASP A 116 6.71 -2.21 27.50
C ASP A 116 5.98 -0.94 27.07
N THR A 117 5.95 0.05 27.97
CA THR A 117 5.36 1.35 27.75
C THR A 117 5.97 2.12 26.56
N GLU A 118 7.26 1.95 26.28
CA GLU A 118 7.96 2.63 25.18
C GLU A 118 7.50 2.09 23.82
N CYS A 119 7.31 0.77 23.70
CA CYS A 119 6.82 0.15 22.46
C CYS A 119 5.43 0.66 22.10
N PHE A 120 4.50 0.67 23.06
CA PHE A 120 3.13 1.20 22.83
C PHE A 120 3.11 2.72 22.62
N THR A 121 4.03 3.47 23.24
CA THR A 121 4.16 4.91 23.01
C THR A 121 4.62 5.21 21.58
N LEU A 122 5.62 4.47 21.07
CA LEU A 122 6.05 4.57 19.68
C LEU A 122 4.93 4.15 18.72
N ALA A 123 4.25 3.04 19.01
CA ALA A 123 3.11 2.59 18.22
C ALA A 123 2.03 3.67 18.13
N LEU A 124 1.69 4.33 19.24
CA LEU A 124 0.73 5.44 19.29
C LEU A 124 1.21 6.67 18.49
N ALA A 125 2.48 7.05 18.63
CA ALA A 125 3.03 8.20 17.91
C ALA A 125 2.90 8.01 16.38
N PHE A 126 3.25 6.83 15.88
CA PHE A 126 3.10 6.51 14.45
C PHE A 126 1.64 6.32 14.02
N ALA A 127 0.76 5.82 14.90
CA ALA A 127 -0.68 5.80 14.65
C ALA A 127 -1.23 7.22 14.45
N PHE A 128 -0.84 8.16 15.31
CA PHE A 128 -1.22 9.56 15.19
C PHE A 128 -0.69 10.19 13.90
N LEU A 129 0.56 9.92 13.51
CA LEU A 129 1.10 10.36 12.22
C LEU A 129 0.28 9.82 11.03
N THR A 130 -0.19 8.57 11.10
CA THR A 130 -1.08 7.97 10.09
C THR A 130 -2.35 8.81 9.92
N VAL A 131 -2.97 9.24 11.04
CA VAL A 131 -4.13 10.15 11.01
C VAL A 131 -3.76 11.49 10.39
N CYS A 132 -2.65 12.11 10.82
CA CYS A 132 -2.21 13.39 10.27
C CYS A 132 -2.00 13.36 8.75
N PHE A 133 -1.37 12.29 8.23
CA PHE A 133 -1.14 12.12 6.80
C PHE A 133 -2.41 11.78 6.01
N SER A 134 -3.45 11.25 6.66
CA SER A 134 -4.75 11.01 6.02
C SER A 134 -5.53 12.31 5.74
N ILE A 135 -5.35 13.37 6.53
CA ILE A 135 -6.12 14.62 6.43
C ILE A 135 -5.97 15.31 5.06
N PRO A 136 -4.76 15.53 4.50
CA PRO A 136 -4.62 16.14 3.18
C PRO A 136 -5.32 15.37 2.07
N ILE A 137 -5.25 14.03 2.10
CA ILE A 137 -5.91 13.18 1.10
C ILE A 137 -7.44 13.28 1.24
N LEU A 138 -7.97 13.25 2.46
CA LEU A 138 -9.40 13.41 2.70
C LEU A 138 -9.92 14.79 2.25
N LYS A 139 -9.11 15.85 2.41
CA LYS A 139 -9.44 17.19 1.89
C LYS A 139 -9.48 17.24 0.36
N VAL A 140 -8.57 16.54 -0.33
CA VAL A 140 -8.60 16.42 -1.80
C VAL A 140 -9.91 15.77 -2.26
N ASN A 141 -10.40 14.78 -1.52
CA ASN A 141 -11.63 14.06 -1.84
C ASN A 141 -12.91 14.91 -1.76
N ARG A 142 -12.92 15.96 -0.95
CA ARG A 142 -14.13 16.79 -0.72
C ARG A 142 -14.45 17.69 -1.91
N ASN A 143 -13.47 18.00 -2.74
CA ASN A 143 -13.60 19.08 -3.72
C ASN A 143 -13.97 18.60 -5.14
N GLU A 144 -13.78 17.33 -5.53
CA GLU A 144 -13.86 16.94 -6.95
C GLU A 144 -14.26 15.47 -7.20
N HIS A 145 -14.57 15.17 -8.48
CA HIS A 145 -15.10 13.95 -9.12
C HIS A 145 -14.28 12.65 -8.91
N PHE A 146 -13.96 12.28 -7.68
CA PHE A 146 -13.28 11.01 -7.35
C PHE A 146 -14.27 9.83 -7.27
N GLU A 147 -15.05 9.62 -8.32
CA GLU A 147 -16.08 8.58 -8.34
C GLU A 147 -15.48 7.20 -8.02
N GLY A 148 -15.91 6.67 -6.87
CA GLY A 148 -15.55 5.34 -6.38
C GLY A 148 -14.30 5.23 -5.49
N CYS A 149 -13.43 6.23 -5.36
CA CYS A 149 -12.33 6.19 -4.38
C CYS A 149 -12.75 6.64 -2.97
N ASN A 150 -13.84 7.43 -2.88
CA ASN A 150 -14.33 8.04 -1.63
C ASN A 150 -14.47 7.04 -0.49
N ARG A 151 -15.06 5.87 -0.76
CA ARG A 151 -15.28 4.83 0.26
C ARG A 151 -13.98 4.28 0.82
N GLY A 152 -12.99 4.04 -0.04
CA GLY A 152 -11.66 3.58 0.39
C GLY A 152 -10.96 4.62 1.25
N LEU A 153 -11.01 5.89 0.85
CA LEU A 153 -10.43 7.00 1.62
C LEU A 153 -11.09 7.21 2.97
N LEU A 154 -12.42 7.18 3.02
CA LEU A 154 -13.17 7.29 4.27
C LEU A 154 -12.80 6.16 5.24
N LEU A 155 -12.70 4.92 4.75
CA LEU A 155 -12.29 3.76 5.56
C LEU A 155 -10.84 3.88 6.04
N ILE A 156 -9.92 4.41 5.23
CA ILE A 156 -8.54 4.70 5.68
C ILE A 156 -8.58 5.73 6.82
N GLY A 157 -9.35 6.81 6.68
CA GLY A 157 -9.48 7.85 7.72
C GLY A 157 -10.06 7.30 9.02
N VAL A 158 -11.22 6.64 8.95
CA VAL A 158 -11.89 6.02 10.11
C VAL A 158 -11.00 4.96 10.74
N GLY A 159 -10.43 4.06 9.94
CA GLY A 159 -9.54 3.00 10.43
C GLY A 159 -8.30 3.56 11.12
N SER A 160 -7.71 4.66 10.62
CA SER A 160 -6.55 5.32 11.24
C SER A 160 -6.90 5.91 12.60
N ILE A 161 -8.08 6.53 12.72
CA ILE A 161 -8.58 7.07 13.99
C ILE A 161 -8.85 5.93 14.98
N CYS A 162 -9.59 4.89 14.58
CA CYS A 162 -9.85 3.72 15.40
C CYS A 162 -8.56 3.03 15.86
N TRP A 163 -7.57 2.92 14.98
CA TRP A 163 -6.27 2.34 15.33
C TRP A 163 -5.52 3.19 16.37
N THR A 164 -5.52 4.52 16.21
CA THR A 164 -4.91 5.44 17.18
C THR A 164 -5.59 5.35 18.54
N VAL A 165 -6.92 5.32 18.58
CA VAL A 165 -7.68 5.13 19.83
C VAL A 165 -7.36 3.76 20.45
N SER A 166 -7.26 2.70 19.64
CA SER A 166 -6.90 1.36 20.12
C SER A 166 -5.51 1.32 20.74
N MET A 167 -4.51 1.95 20.10
CA MET A 167 -3.15 2.05 20.64
C MET A 167 -3.09 2.89 21.93
N LEU A 168 -3.90 3.95 22.03
CA LEU A 168 -4.02 4.74 23.25
C LEU A 168 -4.60 3.91 24.39
N LEU A 169 -5.67 3.15 24.14
CA LEU A 169 -6.28 2.26 25.12
C LEU A 169 -5.30 1.18 25.58
N ALA A 170 -4.59 0.53 24.65
CA ALA A 170 -3.56 -0.46 24.96
C ALA A 170 -2.44 0.14 25.83
N MET A 171 -1.96 1.35 25.50
CA MET A 171 -0.94 2.04 26.30
C MET A 171 -1.43 2.39 27.72
N LEU A 172 -2.65 2.93 27.84
CA LEU A 172 -3.24 3.27 29.14
C LEU A 172 -3.41 2.02 30.01
N PHE A 173 -3.81 0.91 29.40
CA PHE A 173 -3.99 -0.37 30.06
C PHE A 173 -2.65 -0.93 30.59
N VAL A 174 -1.62 -0.98 29.74
CA VAL A 174 -0.25 -1.39 30.11
C VAL A 174 0.31 -0.51 31.23
N ARG A 175 0.03 0.79 31.21
CA ARG A 175 0.55 1.73 32.22
C ARG A 175 -0.13 1.60 33.58
N LYS A 176 -1.43 1.31 33.61
CA LYS A 176 -2.21 1.33 34.85
C LYS A 176 -1.99 0.06 35.69
N GLU A 177 -1.18 -0.90 35.22
CA GLU A 177 -0.84 -2.15 35.91
C GLU A 177 -2.09 -2.77 36.57
N ILE A 178 -3.20 -2.71 35.84
CA ILE A 178 -4.50 -3.11 36.39
C ILE A 178 -4.42 -4.61 36.58
N HIS A 179 -4.65 -5.05 37.81
CA HIS A 179 -4.91 -6.43 38.19
C HIS A 179 -6.25 -6.90 37.58
N SER A 180 -6.29 -6.91 36.25
CA SER A 180 -7.46 -7.14 35.41
C SER A 180 -7.47 -8.60 34.97
N GLN A 181 -8.66 -9.11 34.67
CA GLN A 181 -8.85 -10.46 34.18
C GLN A 181 -8.24 -10.61 32.78
N ASP A 182 -7.69 -11.79 32.47
CA ASP A 182 -7.00 -12.07 31.20
C ASP A 182 -7.82 -11.70 29.94
N LEU A 183 -9.15 -11.77 30.01
CA LEU A 183 -10.05 -11.42 28.92
C LEU A 183 -10.03 -9.92 28.56
N GLU A 184 -9.86 -9.04 29.55
CA GLU A 184 -9.77 -7.59 29.29
C GLU A 184 -8.50 -7.26 28.53
N ILE A 185 -7.39 -7.94 28.84
CA ILE A 185 -6.11 -7.79 28.16
C ILE A 185 -6.29 -8.06 26.66
N VAL A 186 -6.88 -9.20 26.31
CA VAL A 186 -7.13 -9.62 24.91
C VAL A 186 -7.98 -8.59 24.15
N LEU A 187 -8.99 -8.03 24.82
CA LEU A 187 -9.88 -7.05 24.21
C LEU A 187 -9.12 -5.80 23.76
N TYR A 188 -8.31 -5.22 24.66
CA TYR A 188 -7.62 -3.95 24.42
C TYR A 188 -6.34 -4.11 23.58
N ASP A 189 -5.60 -5.19 23.77
CA ASP A 189 -4.31 -5.39 23.10
C ASP A 189 -4.42 -6.04 21.71
N THR A 190 -5.50 -6.79 21.47
CA THR A 190 -5.66 -7.61 20.26
C THR A 190 -6.93 -7.27 19.50
N ILE A 191 -8.10 -7.39 20.12
CA ILE A 191 -9.38 -7.30 19.40
C ILE A 191 -9.61 -5.90 18.84
N PHE A 192 -9.46 -4.84 19.65
CA PHE A 192 -9.63 -3.47 19.16
C PHE A 192 -8.62 -3.07 18.07
N PRO A 193 -7.30 -3.34 18.23
CA PRO A 193 -6.34 -3.16 17.15
C PRO A 193 -6.69 -3.98 15.91
N ALA A 194 -7.05 -5.26 16.05
CA ALA A 194 -7.39 -6.13 14.93
C ALA A 194 -8.58 -5.60 14.11
N VAL A 195 -9.67 -5.21 14.77
CA VAL A 195 -10.84 -4.62 14.10
C VAL A 195 -10.47 -3.33 13.40
N SER A 196 -9.70 -2.46 14.06
CA SER A 196 -9.22 -1.21 13.47
C SER A 196 -8.32 -1.45 12.25
N GLY A 197 -7.43 -2.43 12.33
CA GLY A 197 -6.57 -2.87 11.24
C GLY A 197 -7.36 -3.43 10.06
N VAL A 198 -8.41 -4.22 10.32
CA VAL A 198 -9.33 -4.72 9.28
C VAL A 198 -10.01 -3.57 8.53
N ILE A 199 -10.53 -2.56 9.23
CA ILE A 199 -11.15 -1.39 8.61
C ILE A 199 -10.14 -0.69 7.69
N LEU A 200 -8.91 -0.49 8.17
CA LEU A 200 -7.83 0.15 7.43
C LEU A 200 -7.41 -0.68 6.20
N PHE A 201 -7.29 -2.00 6.34
CA PHE A 201 -6.99 -2.93 5.24
C PHE A 201 -8.08 -2.95 4.17
N ILE A 202 -9.35 -2.89 4.55
CA ILE A 202 -10.45 -2.74 3.58
C ILE A 202 -10.32 -1.39 2.86
N GLY A 203 -9.97 -0.33 3.58
CA GLY A 203 -9.64 0.97 2.98
C GLY A 203 -8.53 0.88 1.93
N PHE A 204 -7.40 0.27 2.27
CA PHE A 204 -6.29 0.02 1.35
C PHE A 204 -6.69 -0.86 0.16
N LYS A 205 -7.46 -1.93 0.39
CA LYS A 205 -7.98 -2.83 -0.65
C LYS A 205 -8.79 -2.08 -1.70
N LEU A 206 -9.61 -1.12 -1.26
CA LEU A 206 -10.48 -0.35 -2.15
C LEU A 206 -9.73 0.79 -2.84
N PHE A 207 -8.76 1.41 -2.16
CA PHE A 207 -8.08 2.60 -2.64
C PHE A 207 -6.83 2.30 -3.48
N ILE A 208 -5.89 1.49 -2.99
CA ILE A 208 -4.58 1.28 -3.60
C ILE A 208 -4.69 0.74 -5.03
N PRO A 209 -5.47 -0.31 -5.34
CA PRO A 209 -5.57 -0.82 -6.71
C PRO A 209 -6.10 0.21 -7.69
N ARG A 210 -7.07 1.04 -7.28
CA ARG A 210 -7.67 2.08 -8.14
C ARG A 210 -6.67 3.16 -8.54
N ILE A 211 -5.84 3.57 -7.60
CA ILE A 211 -4.73 4.51 -7.88
C ILE A 211 -3.63 3.79 -8.67
N GLY A 212 -3.34 2.54 -8.30
CA GLY A 212 -2.29 1.72 -8.90
C GLY A 212 -2.50 1.37 -10.37
N ILE A 213 -3.73 1.39 -10.88
CA ILE A 213 -4.01 1.26 -12.32
C ILE A 213 -3.28 2.34 -13.15
N ARG A 214 -2.90 3.48 -12.56
CA ARG A 214 -2.14 4.55 -13.23
C ARG A 214 -0.62 4.34 -13.21
N SER A 215 -0.13 3.32 -12.51
CA SER A 215 1.29 2.99 -12.45
C SER A 215 1.59 1.78 -13.31
N ARG A 216 2.36 1.96 -14.40
CA ARG A 216 2.81 0.85 -15.27
C ARG A 216 3.54 -0.23 -14.48
N ALA A 217 4.44 0.17 -13.57
CA ALA A 217 5.16 -0.76 -12.69
C ALA A 217 4.20 -1.59 -11.82
N PHE A 218 3.20 -0.95 -11.20
CA PHE A 218 2.17 -1.64 -10.42
C PHE A 218 1.30 -2.57 -11.29
N ARG A 219 1.07 -2.23 -12.56
CA ARG A 219 0.35 -3.08 -13.51
C ARG A 219 1.15 -4.31 -13.92
N GLN A 220 2.43 -4.16 -14.18
CA GLN A 220 3.31 -5.27 -14.58
C GLN A 220 3.63 -6.21 -13.42
N ALA A 221 3.67 -5.70 -12.19
CA ALA A 221 3.96 -6.49 -10.99
C ALA A 221 2.80 -7.41 -10.53
N GLN A 222 1.93 -7.90 -11.42
CA GLN A 222 0.73 -8.68 -11.05
C GLN A 222 1.02 -9.85 -10.10
N VAL A 223 2.14 -10.56 -10.31
CA VAL A 223 2.56 -11.70 -9.47
C VAL A 223 2.99 -11.26 -8.07
N SER A 224 3.55 -10.05 -7.93
CA SER A 224 4.01 -9.47 -6.66
C SER A 224 2.91 -8.69 -5.93
N ARG A 225 1.67 -8.70 -6.43
CA ARG A 225 0.56 -8.03 -5.76
C ARG A 225 0.14 -8.82 -4.54
N GLN A 226 0.47 -8.28 -3.36
CA GLN A 226 -0.08 -8.80 -2.11
C GLN A 226 -1.60 -8.77 -2.17
N ARG A 227 -2.22 -9.95 -2.02
CA ARG A 227 -3.68 -10.05 -1.94
C ARG A 227 -4.09 -9.56 -0.56
N MET A 228 -4.80 -8.45 -0.49
CA MET A 228 -5.26 -7.88 0.78
C MET A 228 -6.18 -8.83 1.56
N ASN A 229 -6.80 -9.82 0.88
CA ASN A 229 -7.55 -10.88 1.54
C ASN A 229 -6.68 -11.74 2.46
N ASP A 230 -5.43 -11.99 2.08
CA ASP A 230 -4.52 -12.84 2.85
C ASP A 230 -4.13 -12.14 4.16
N LEU A 231 -3.99 -10.81 4.12
CA LEU A 231 -3.79 -9.98 5.33
C LEU A 231 -5.01 -10.00 6.25
N LEU A 232 -6.23 -9.93 5.69
CA LEU A 232 -7.46 -10.04 6.48
C LEU A 232 -7.59 -11.41 7.16
N ILE A 233 -7.22 -12.49 6.47
CA ILE A 233 -7.19 -13.84 7.05
C ILE A 233 -6.14 -13.92 8.17
N ALA A 234 -4.95 -13.35 7.96
CA ALA A 234 -3.91 -13.33 8.99
C ALA A 234 -4.37 -12.62 10.27
N VAL A 235 -5.18 -11.56 10.18
CA VAL A 235 -5.77 -10.92 11.37
C VAL A 235 -6.67 -11.88 12.13
N VAL A 236 -7.54 -12.64 11.44
CA VAL A 236 -8.41 -13.63 12.09
C VAL A 236 -7.58 -14.71 12.79
N VAL A 237 -6.50 -15.16 12.14
CA VAL A 237 -5.57 -16.15 12.71
C VAL A 237 -4.90 -15.63 13.99
N ILE A 238 -4.48 -14.36 14.02
CA ILE A 238 -3.93 -13.72 15.24
C ILE A 238 -4.96 -13.70 16.36
N CYS A 239 -6.19 -13.24 16.07
CA CYS A 239 -7.26 -13.20 17.07
C CYS A 239 -7.54 -14.60 17.63
N PHE A 240 -7.58 -15.62 16.77
CA PHE A 240 -7.78 -17.00 17.19
C PHE A 240 -6.64 -17.51 18.09
N GLY A 241 -5.37 -17.28 17.71
CA GLY A 241 -4.22 -17.63 18.53
C GLY A 241 -4.25 -16.96 19.90
N ARG A 242 -4.64 -15.69 19.95
CA ARG A 242 -4.80 -14.92 21.19
C ARG A 242 -5.92 -15.41 22.09
N ILE A 243 -7.07 -15.76 21.53
CA ILE A 243 -8.18 -16.35 22.30
C ILE A 243 -7.77 -17.71 22.87
N LEU A 244 -7.08 -18.55 22.09
CA LEU A 244 -6.54 -19.83 22.59
C LEU A 244 -5.60 -19.62 23.77
N MET A 245 -4.70 -18.63 23.70
CA MET A 245 -3.82 -18.31 24.82
C MET A 245 -4.63 -17.89 26.07
N ALA A 246 -5.61 -17.01 25.92
CA ALA A 246 -6.37 -16.48 27.06
C ALA A 246 -7.31 -17.49 27.73
N MET A 247 -7.76 -18.51 26.99
CA MET A 247 -8.65 -19.54 27.54
C MET A 247 -7.91 -20.70 28.23
N ASN A 248 -6.59 -20.76 28.12
CA ASN A 248 -5.81 -21.90 28.57
C ASN A 248 -4.75 -21.48 29.57
N GLN A 249 -4.41 -22.40 30.48
CA GLN A 249 -3.29 -22.19 31.39
C GLN A 249 -2.00 -22.10 30.60
N VAL A 250 -1.14 -21.21 31.07
CA VAL A 250 0.19 -20.91 30.52
C VAL A 250 1.01 -22.16 30.19
N ASP A 251 1.02 -23.16 31.07
CA ASP A 251 1.85 -24.36 30.92
C ASP A 251 1.24 -25.41 29.98
N SER A 252 0.07 -25.14 29.41
CA SER A 252 -0.61 -26.07 28.52
C SER A 252 -0.04 -26.04 27.09
N ASN A 253 0.00 -27.22 26.45
CA ASN A 253 0.34 -27.33 25.03
C ASN A 253 -0.55 -26.43 24.13
N THR A 254 -1.81 -26.22 24.53
CA THR A 254 -2.76 -25.36 23.80
C THR A 254 -2.35 -23.89 23.82
N TYR A 255 -1.83 -23.40 24.96
CA TYR A 255 -1.29 -22.05 25.08
C TYR A 255 -0.07 -21.86 24.18
N THR A 256 0.87 -22.82 24.17
CA THR A 256 2.04 -22.80 23.28
C THR A 256 1.62 -22.79 21.81
N PHE A 257 0.64 -23.63 21.44
CA PHE A 257 0.09 -23.67 20.09
C PHE A 257 -0.53 -22.32 19.68
N GLY A 258 -1.33 -21.70 20.55
CA GLY A 258 -1.89 -20.36 20.34
C GLY A 258 -0.81 -19.30 20.14
N SER A 259 0.28 -19.37 20.91
CA SER A 259 1.44 -18.47 20.78
C SER A 259 2.13 -18.61 19.42
N ILE A 260 2.36 -19.85 18.96
CA ILE A 260 2.96 -20.12 17.64
C ILE A 260 2.08 -19.54 16.53
N ILE A 261 0.77 -19.81 16.58
CA ILE A 261 -0.21 -19.26 15.63
C ILE A 261 -0.14 -17.73 15.60
N MET A 262 -0.12 -17.10 16.78
CA MET A 262 -0.07 -15.65 16.92
C MET A 262 1.21 -15.08 16.29
N ILE A 263 2.39 -15.63 16.58
CA ILE A 263 3.68 -15.17 16.03
C ILE A 263 3.72 -15.34 14.51
N MET A 264 3.24 -16.48 13.99
CA MET A 264 3.14 -16.71 12.55
C MET A 264 2.21 -15.69 11.89
N GLY A 265 1.03 -15.46 12.47
CA GLY A 265 0.07 -14.48 11.99
C GLY A 265 0.62 -13.06 11.97
N MET A 266 1.26 -12.62 13.05
CA MET A 266 1.93 -11.30 13.12
C MET A 266 2.99 -11.17 12.04
N SER A 267 3.83 -12.20 11.86
CA SER A 267 4.89 -12.21 10.85
C SER A 267 4.32 -12.08 9.43
N LEU A 268 3.23 -12.80 9.11
CA LEU A 268 2.54 -12.68 7.83
C LEU A 268 1.96 -11.27 7.60
N ILE A 269 1.40 -10.65 8.64
CA ILE A 269 0.91 -9.26 8.55
C ILE A 269 2.05 -8.30 8.26
N LEU A 270 3.17 -8.39 8.98
CA LEU A 270 4.30 -7.49 8.81
C LEU A 270 4.92 -7.63 7.42
N VAL A 271 5.10 -8.86 6.93
CA VAL A 271 5.59 -9.10 5.56
C VAL A 271 4.63 -8.53 4.52
N GLY A 272 3.32 -8.81 4.63
CA GLY A 272 2.34 -8.30 3.66
C GLY A 272 2.18 -6.77 3.70
N LEU A 273 2.36 -6.14 4.87
CA LEU A 273 2.45 -4.69 4.99
C LEU A 273 3.71 -4.14 4.33
N GLY A 274 4.86 -4.80 4.47
CA GLY A 274 6.10 -4.46 3.77
C GLY A 274 5.93 -4.45 2.25
N TYR A 275 5.25 -5.47 1.69
CA TYR A 275 4.86 -5.47 0.28
C TYR A 275 3.91 -4.33 -0.08
N THR A 276 2.97 -3.98 0.81
CA THR A 276 2.06 -2.85 0.60
C THR A 276 2.82 -1.52 0.56
N VAL A 277 3.81 -1.32 1.44
CA VAL A 277 4.71 -0.16 1.40
C VAL A 277 5.39 -0.06 0.03
N TRP A 278 6.03 -1.15 -0.40
CA TRP A 278 6.73 -1.19 -1.69
C TRP A 278 5.82 -0.86 -2.88
N ASN A 279 4.62 -1.44 -2.90
CA ASN A 279 3.59 -1.14 -3.89
C ASN A 279 3.22 0.36 -3.92
N THR A 280 3.05 0.98 -2.76
CA THR A 280 2.73 2.43 -2.70
C THR A 280 3.88 3.32 -3.14
N LEU A 281 5.14 2.91 -2.97
CA LEU A 281 6.31 3.64 -3.47
C LEU A 281 6.39 3.60 -5.00
N TRP A 282 6.07 2.48 -5.63
CA TRP A 282 5.93 2.40 -7.09
C TRP A 282 4.84 3.32 -7.62
N ILE A 283 3.68 3.33 -6.96
CA ILE A 283 2.56 4.22 -7.29
C ILE A 283 3.01 5.68 -7.16
N ARG A 284 3.70 6.04 -6.07
CA ARG A 284 4.25 7.38 -5.86
C ARG A 284 5.12 7.83 -7.02
N LYS A 285 6.05 6.99 -7.47
CA LYS A 285 6.97 7.31 -8.57
C LYS A 285 6.19 7.66 -9.85
N SER A 286 5.17 6.87 -10.20
CA SER A 286 4.33 7.12 -11.38
C SER A 286 3.47 8.37 -11.27
N LEU A 287 3.04 8.75 -10.06
CA LEU A 287 2.19 9.94 -9.86
C LEU A 287 2.97 11.25 -9.80
N ILE A 288 4.21 11.24 -9.30
CA ILE A 288 5.04 12.45 -9.18
C ILE A 288 5.73 12.78 -10.51
N SER A 289 6.13 11.75 -11.24
CA SER A 289 6.82 11.84 -12.52
C SER A 289 6.00 11.07 -13.56
N PRO A 290 4.87 11.64 -14.03
CA PRO A 290 4.05 11.00 -15.05
C PRO A 290 4.87 10.84 -16.34
N PRO A 291 4.63 9.76 -17.12
CA PRO A 291 5.26 9.62 -18.43
C PRO A 291 4.85 10.79 -19.34
N PRO A 292 5.75 11.24 -20.25
CA PRO A 292 5.45 12.34 -21.15
C PRO A 292 4.26 12.01 -22.04
N SER A 293 3.49 13.03 -22.38
CA SER A 293 2.35 12.86 -23.28
C SER A 293 2.82 12.73 -24.73
N ILE A 294 2.09 12.00 -25.60
CA ILE A 294 2.31 11.99 -27.07
C ILE A 294 2.56 13.39 -27.64
N GLN A 295 1.76 14.39 -27.23
CA GLN A 295 1.88 15.76 -27.74
C GLN A 295 3.18 16.45 -27.29
N GLU A 296 3.75 16.03 -26.16
CA GLU A 296 5.05 16.50 -25.72
C GLU A 296 6.17 15.74 -26.44
N LEU A 297 5.99 14.44 -26.67
CA LEU A 297 6.99 13.56 -27.26
C LEU A 297 7.21 13.84 -28.75
N VAL A 298 6.16 14.20 -29.48
CA VAL A 298 6.18 14.32 -30.95
C VAL A 298 5.65 15.69 -31.39
N ARG A 299 6.33 16.32 -32.37
CA ARG A 299 5.96 17.60 -32.99
C ARG A 299 5.72 17.42 -34.49
N PRO A 300 4.93 18.29 -35.15
CA PRO A 300 4.80 18.28 -36.60
C PRO A 300 6.16 18.44 -37.29
N ILE A 301 6.33 17.81 -38.45
CA ILE A 301 7.46 18.05 -39.35
C ILE A 301 7.15 19.33 -40.14
N ASP A 302 7.98 20.37 -39.97
CA ASP A 302 7.95 21.59 -40.78
C ASP A 302 8.53 21.37 -42.20
#